data_AF-A0A956TNG7-F1
#
_entry.id   AF-A0A956TNG7-F1
#
_cell.length_a   1.000
_cell.length_b   1.000
_cell.length_c   1.000
_cell.angle_alpha   90.00
_cell.angle_beta   90.00
_cell.angle_gamma   90.00
#
_symmetry.space_group_name_H-M   'P 1'
#
loop_
_entity.id
_entity.type
_entity.pdbx_description
1 polymer ?
#
loop_
_entity_poly.entity_id
_entity_poly.type
_entity_poly.pdbx_seq_one_letter_code
_entity_poly.pdbx_strand_id
1 'polypeptide(L)'
;QSSDFEQKALAFVGASGRVTRWIGTTIPVELFVDLSEPARKMVSGLAGTAIAVEISILKGRLFISCLSTENDMPTLRNQVENSVRFVLNSFGFLNGLWIDIDLRYVVENDNSLASFSTGNEAVRINTSKFSLNFNELAVLCMCPYLDFAISDYSNALRVALDTGFFCYRAVEAVMQSFKVRSMTSKDSQAWSAMNKSLNLQSSYVMNLIKPLADPRRHADPTFTITDSERTACLIACSNVIYRYAKFLQIKESDLKVSDYPILQ
;
A
#
# COMPACT_ATOMS: atom_id res chain seq x y z
N GLN A 1 -38.69 1.37 0.02
CA GLN A 1 -38.40 0.81 1.35
C GLN A 1 -36.89 0.78 1.47
N SER A 2 -36.34 1.47 2.46
CA SER A 2 -34.92 1.35 2.81
C SER A 2 -34.61 -0.13 3.02
N SER A 3 -33.57 -0.65 2.36
CA SER A 3 -33.24 -2.07 2.44
C SER A 3 -32.89 -2.45 3.89
N ASP A 4 -33.14 -3.70 4.30
CA ASP A 4 -32.74 -4.22 5.62
C ASP A 4 -31.26 -3.93 5.95
N PHE A 5 -30.40 -3.86 4.92
CA PHE A 5 -29.01 -3.47 5.07
C PHE A 5 -28.81 -2.02 5.48
N GLU A 6 -29.53 -1.06 4.91
CA GLU A 6 -29.40 0.36 5.27
C GLU A 6 -29.73 0.60 6.74
N GLN A 7 -30.79 -0.05 7.26
CA GLN A 7 -31.15 0.06 8.67
C GLN A 7 -30.06 -0.54 9.57
N LYS A 8 -29.52 -1.71 9.20
CA LYS A 8 -28.41 -2.34 9.94
C LYS A 8 -27.13 -1.51 9.86
N ALA A 9 -26.84 -0.90 8.70
CA ALA A 9 -25.70 -0.02 8.51
C ALA A 9 -25.81 1.23 9.37
N LEU A 10 -26.98 1.87 9.43
CA LEU A 10 -27.23 3.02 10.30
C LEU A 10 -27.14 2.64 11.78
N ALA A 11 -27.62 1.46 12.17
CA ALA A 11 -27.47 0.97 13.54
C ALA A 11 -26.01 0.68 13.90
N PHE A 12 -25.21 0.18 12.95
CA PHE A 12 -23.81 -0.15 13.13
C PHE A 12 -22.90 1.08 13.16
N VAL A 13 -23.05 2.00 12.19
CA VAL A 13 -22.21 3.19 12.04
C VAL A 13 -22.68 4.33 12.97
N GLY A 14 -23.96 4.36 13.29
CA GLY A 14 -24.60 5.43 14.04
C GLY A 14 -25.10 6.57 13.14
N ALA A 15 -25.91 7.46 13.74
CA ALA A 15 -26.59 8.54 13.03
C ALA A 15 -25.64 9.63 12.47
N SER A 16 -24.38 9.67 12.93
CA SER A 16 -23.35 10.59 12.45
C SER A 16 -22.59 10.08 11.22
N GLY A 17 -22.92 8.89 10.70
CA GLY A 17 -22.27 8.33 9.53
C GLY A 17 -22.47 9.17 8.27
N ARG A 18 -21.38 9.36 7.51
CA ARG A 18 -21.36 10.01 6.20
C ARG A 18 -21.53 8.96 5.10
N VAL A 19 -22.38 9.24 4.12
CA VAL A 19 -22.52 8.39 2.92
C VAL A 19 -21.56 8.88 1.84
N THR A 20 -20.90 7.95 1.18
CA THR A 20 -20.03 8.19 0.03
C THR A 20 -20.31 7.14 -1.03
N ARG A 21 -20.20 7.51 -2.30
CA ARG A 21 -20.36 6.57 -3.42
C ARG A 21 -19.08 6.51 -4.23
N TRP A 22 -18.50 5.33 -4.34
CA TRP A 22 -17.23 5.13 -5.02
C TRP A 22 -17.43 4.42 -6.35
N ILE A 23 -16.63 4.82 -7.34
CA ILE A 23 -16.69 4.29 -8.70
C ILE A 23 -15.29 3.85 -9.11
N GLY A 24 -15.21 2.66 -9.68
CA GLY A 24 -13.96 2.06 -10.14
C GLY A 24 -14.16 0.98 -11.19
N THR A 25 -13.09 0.25 -11.46
CA THR A 25 -13.08 -0.89 -12.38
C THR A 25 -12.26 -2.04 -11.82
N THR A 26 -12.59 -3.27 -12.23
CA THR A 26 -11.72 -4.42 -12.00
C THR A 26 -10.55 -4.43 -12.98
N ILE A 27 -9.45 -5.08 -12.60
CA ILE A 27 -8.30 -5.33 -13.46
C ILE A 27 -8.08 -6.85 -13.51
N PRO A 28 -7.87 -7.46 -14.69
CA PRO A 28 -7.92 -6.83 -16.03
C PRO A 28 -9.33 -6.35 -16.41
N VAL A 29 -9.43 -5.29 -17.22
CA VAL A 29 -10.71 -4.65 -17.58
C VAL A 29 -11.54 -5.49 -18.55
N GLU A 30 -10.90 -6.44 -19.22
CA GLU A 30 -11.49 -7.38 -20.16
C GLU A 30 -12.25 -8.51 -19.45
N LEU A 31 -12.02 -8.70 -18.14
CA LEU A 31 -12.70 -9.73 -17.37
C LEU A 31 -14.09 -9.25 -16.97
N PHE A 32 -15.12 -9.92 -17.48
CA PHE A 32 -16.51 -9.69 -17.10
C PHE A 32 -16.79 -10.28 -15.71
N VAL A 33 -16.43 -9.52 -14.67
CA VAL A 33 -16.85 -9.81 -13.31
C VAL A 33 -18.24 -9.22 -13.10
N ASP A 34 -19.18 -10.07 -12.71
CA ASP A 34 -20.54 -9.72 -12.36
C ASP A 34 -20.91 -10.38 -11.04
N LEU A 35 -21.45 -9.59 -10.10
CA LEU A 35 -22.11 -10.14 -8.92
C LEU A 35 -23.60 -10.24 -9.19
N SER A 36 -24.20 -11.41 -8.95
CA SER A 36 -25.64 -11.60 -9.06
C SER A 36 -26.43 -10.75 -8.08
N GLU A 37 -25.84 -10.47 -6.91
CA GLU A 37 -26.38 -9.59 -5.87
C GLU A 37 -25.27 -8.73 -5.26
N PRO A 38 -25.58 -7.53 -4.73
CA PRO A 38 -24.58 -6.70 -4.05
C PRO A 38 -23.97 -7.42 -2.85
N ALA A 39 -22.65 -7.45 -2.79
CA ALA A 39 -21.93 -7.93 -1.62
C ALA A 39 -21.93 -6.87 -0.52
N ARG A 40 -22.12 -7.27 0.73
CA ARG A 40 -22.23 -6.35 1.87
C ARG A 40 -21.21 -6.71 2.94
N LYS A 41 -20.57 -5.71 3.51
CA LYS A 41 -19.58 -5.89 4.58
C LYS A 41 -19.68 -4.76 5.59
N MET A 42 -19.60 -5.12 6.86
CA MET A 42 -19.44 -4.18 7.97
C MET A 42 -18.09 -4.42 8.62
N VAL A 43 -17.34 -3.37 8.86
CA VAL A 43 -15.97 -3.43 9.38
C VAL A 43 -15.79 -2.34 10.43
N SER A 44 -15.21 -2.72 11.56
CA SER A 44 -14.65 -1.75 12.51
C SER A 44 -13.30 -1.28 11.96
N GLY A 45 -13.18 0.02 11.68
CA GLY A 45 -11.96 0.66 11.23
C GLY A 45 -11.08 1.17 12.36
N LEU A 46 -10.15 2.06 12.02
CA LEU A 46 -9.21 2.69 12.94
C LEU A 46 -9.92 3.45 14.06
N ALA A 47 -9.38 3.41 15.28
CA ALA A 47 -9.82 4.22 16.42
C ALA A 47 -11.34 4.15 16.72
N GLY A 48 -11.97 3.00 16.46
CA GLY A 48 -13.41 2.81 16.69
C GLY A 48 -14.30 3.38 15.58
N THR A 49 -13.73 3.75 14.43
CA THR A 49 -14.54 4.05 13.24
C THR A 49 -15.33 2.81 12.81
N ALA A 50 -16.49 3.03 12.21
CA ALA A 50 -17.36 1.98 11.73
C ALA A 50 -17.69 2.25 10.27
N ILE A 51 -17.62 1.20 9.45
CA ILE A 51 -17.80 1.29 8.01
C ILE A 51 -18.75 0.19 7.57
N ALA A 52 -19.78 0.57 6.83
CA ALA A 52 -20.66 -0.35 6.14
C ALA A 52 -20.56 -0.10 4.64
N VAL A 53 -20.18 -1.13 3.88
CA VAL A 53 -20.07 -1.06 2.42
C VAL A 53 -21.04 -2.01 1.75
N GLU A 54 -21.64 -1.54 0.67
CA GLU A 54 -22.37 -2.34 -0.31
C GLU A 54 -21.66 -2.22 -1.66
N ILE A 55 -21.30 -3.36 -2.26
CA ILE A 55 -20.44 -3.47 -3.43
C ILE A 55 -21.23 -4.14 -4.54
N SER A 56 -21.45 -3.41 -5.62
CA SER A 56 -22.03 -3.94 -6.85
C SER A 56 -20.96 -3.96 -7.94
N ILE A 57 -20.89 -5.07 -8.68
CA ILE A 57 -19.98 -5.21 -9.82
C ILE A 57 -20.82 -5.58 -11.04
N LEU A 58 -20.75 -4.74 -12.07
CA LEU A 58 -21.45 -4.94 -13.33
C LEU A 58 -20.47 -4.82 -14.51
N LYS A 59 -20.21 -5.92 -15.20
CA LYS A 59 -19.28 -6.03 -16.34
C LYS A 59 -17.92 -5.43 -16.02
N GLY A 60 -17.37 -5.78 -14.85
CA GLY A 60 -16.10 -5.26 -14.35
C GLY A 60 -16.12 -3.80 -13.87
N ARG A 61 -17.28 -3.13 -13.85
CA ARG A 61 -17.42 -1.78 -13.24
C ARG A 61 -17.87 -1.89 -11.79
N LEU A 62 -17.20 -1.16 -10.92
CA LEU A 62 -17.46 -1.13 -9.48
C LEU A 62 -18.36 0.06 -9.13
N PHE A 63 -19.44 -0.21 -8.41
CA PHE A 63 -20.31 0.79 -7.79
C PHE A 63 -20.43 0.45 -6.31
N ILE A 64 -19.90 1.32 -5.46
CA ILE A 64 -19.79 1.05 -4.03
C ILE A 64 -20.50 2.15 -3.25
N SER A 65 -21.45 1.78 -2.40
CA SER A 65 -22.03 2.68 -1.40
C SER A 65 -21.34 2.42 -0.07
N CYS A 66 -20.88 3.47 0.59
CA CYS A 66 -20.16 3.38 1.85
C CYS A 66 -20.74 4.36 2.86
N LEU A 67 -21.18 3.86 4.02
CA LEU A 67 -21.53 4.64 5.19
C LEU A 67 -20.40 4.53 6.21
N SER A 68 -19.82 5.64 6.65
CA SER A 68 -18.63 5.63 7.51
C SER A 68 -18.58 6.81 8.49
N THR A 69 -17.92 6.62 9.63
CA THR A 69 -17.51 7.70 10.54
C THR A 69 -16.08 8.23 10.28
N GLU A 70 -15.35 7.62 9.35
CA GLU A 70 -14.03 8.10 8.91
C GLU A 70 -14.18 9.38 8.08
N ASN A 71 -13.43 10.41 8.45
CA ASN A 71 -13.45 11.72 7.80
C ASN A 71 -12.25 11.93 6.87
N ASP A 72 -11.15 11.21 7.08
CA ASP A 72 -10.00 11.27 6.19
C ASP A 72 -10.26 10.44 4.93
N MET A 73 -10.56 11.12 3.82
CA MET A 73 -10.96 10.48 2.57
C MET A 73 -9.92 9.52 1.97
N PRO A 74 -8.62 9.83 1.97
CA PRO A 74 -7.58 8.86 1.61
C PRO A 74 -7.58 7.61 2.51
N THR A 75 -7.72 7.74 3.82
CA THR A 75 -7.85 6.59 4.73
C THR A 75 -9.11 5.77 4.45
N LEU A 76 -10.25 6.43 4.25
CA LEU A 76 -11.51 5.76 3.91
C LEU A 76 -11.38 4.99 2.58
N ARG A 77 -10.69 5.56 1.58
CA ARG A 77 -10.38 4.88 0.32
C ARG A 77 -9.65 3.56 0.57
N ASN A 78 -8.62 3.56 1.41
CA ASN A 78 -7.84 2.36 1.73
C ASN A 78 -8.74 1.26 2.35
N GLN A 79 -9.69 1.64 3.21
CA GLN A 79 -10.63 0.72 3.86
C GLN A 79 -11.71 0.19 2.89
N VAL A 80 -12.22 1.05 2.02
CA VAL A 80 -13.17 0.66 0.95
C VAL A 80 -12.49 -0.30 -0.03
N GLU A 81 -11.28 0.03 -0.49
CA GLU A 81 -10.49 -0.83 -1.37
C GLU A 81 -10.27 -2.23 -0.75
N ASN A 82 -9.88 -2.31 0.51
CA ASN A 82 -9.71 -3.59 1.20
C ASN A 82 -11.02 -4.39 1.24
N SER A 83 -12.16 -3.72 1.41
CA SER A 83 -13.46 -4.38 1.44
C SER A 83 -13.85 -4.93 0.07
N VAL A 84 -13.54 -4.22 -1.02
CA VAL A 84 -13.75 -4.71 -2.39
C VAL A 84 -12.81 -5.87 -2.72
N ARG A 85 -11.52 -5.76 -2.35
CA ARG A 85 -10.54 -6.84 -2.53
C ARG A 85 -10.95 -8.12 -1.82
N PHE A 86 -11.57 -8.04 -0.64
CA PHE A 86 -12.11 -9.22 0.04
C PHE A 86 -13.12 -9.99 -0.83
N VAL A 87 -14.05 -9.27 -1.48
CA VAL A 87 -15.04 -9.86 -2.39
C VAL A 87 -14.37 -10.43 -3.63
N LEU A 88 -13.46 -9.68 -4.25
CA LEU A 88 -12.76 -10.11 -5.45
C LEU A 88 -11.78 -11.26 -5.24
N ASN A 89 -11.12 -11.34 -4.08
CA ASN A 89 -10.28 -12.47 -3.72
C ASN A 89 -11.11 -13.74 -3.59
N SER A 90 -12.31 -13.63 -3.01
CA SER A 90 -13.24 -14.76 -2.90
C SER A 90 -13.71 -15.23 -4.28
N PHE A 91 -14.11 -14.28 -5.15
CA PHE A 91 -14.48 -14.57 -6.53
C PHE A 91 -13.31 -15.17 -7.33
N GLY A 92 -12.13 -14.55 -7.24
CA GLY A 92 -10.92 -14.96 -7.94
C GLY A 92 -10.46 -16.36 -7.53
N PHE A 93 -10.48 -16.66 -6.22
CA PHE A 93 -10.16 -17.99 -5.70
C PHE A 93 -11.09 -19.07 -6.27
N LEU A 94 -12.40 -18.82 -6.29
CA LEU A 94 -13.39 -19.77 -6.81
C LEU A 94 -13.26 -20.02 -8.33
N ASN A 95 -12.69 -19.08 -9.07
CA ASN A 95 -12.59 -19.14 -10.53
C ASN A 95 -11.15 -19.32 -11.04
N GLY A 96 -10.14 -19.40 -10.16
CA GLY A 96 -8.73 -19.44 -10.56
C GLY A 96 -8.27 -18.17 -11.27
N LEU A 97 -8.83 -17.01 -10.92
CA LEU A 97 -8.56 -15.73 -11.56
C LEU A 97 -7.80 -14.80 -10.62
N TRP A 98 -6.86 -14.05 -11.20
CA TRP A 98 -6.26 -12.88 -10.55
C TRP A 98 -7.07 -11.64 -10.92
N ILE A 99 -7.66 -11.00 -9.92
CA ILE A 99 -8.52 -9.82 -10.10
C ILE A 99 -8.11 -8.77 -9.08
N ASP A 100 -7.94 -7.55 -9.57
CA ASP A 100 -7.58 -6.38 -8.77
C ASP A 100 -8.58 -5.23 -9.03
N ILE A 101 -8.38 -4.08 -8.41
CA ILE A 101 -9.25 -2.91 -8.55
C ILE A 101 -8.49 -1.64 -8.87
N ASP A 102 -9.20 -0.73 -9.53
CA ASP A 102 -8.82 0.65 -9.71
C ASP A 102 -9.99 1.54 -9.26
N LEU A 103 -9.89 2.08 -8.05
CA LEU A 103 -10.89 2.97 -7.47
C LEU A 103 -10.51 4.43 -7.76
N ARG A 104 -11.30 5.10 -8.62
CA ARG A 104 -10.92 6.40 -9.22
C ARG A 104 -11.72 7.58 -8.70
N TYR A 105 -12.99 7.39 -8.40
CA TYR A 105 -13.88 8.51 -8.09
C TYR A 105 -14.64 8.25 -6.81
N VAL A 106 -14.93 9.33 -6.10
CA VAL A 106 -15.90 9.35 -5.01
C VAL A 106 -16.85 10.53 -5.18
N VAL A 107 -18.13 10.26 -4.97
CA VAL A 107 -19.20 11.25 -4.89
C VAL A 107 -19.59 11.39 -3.42
N GLU A 108 -19.51 12.62 -2.91
CA GLU A 108 -19.87 12.93 -1.53
C GLU A 108 -21.37 13.24 -1.36
N ASN A 109 -21.80 13.46 -0.11
CA ASN A 109 -23.20 13.76 0.24
C ASN A 109 -23.74 15.02 -0.46
N ASP A 110 -22.89 16.01 -0.71
CA ASP A 110 -23.24 17.25 -1.42
C ASP A 110 -23.21 17.09 -2.96
N ASN A 111 -23.02 15.87 -3.46
CA ASN A 111 -22.80 15.52 -4.86
C ASN A 111 -21.53 16.10 -5.49
N SER A 112 -20.58 16.59 -4.68
CA SER A 112 -19.24 16.90 -5.17
C SER A 112 -18.53 15.62 -5.63
N LEU A 113 -17.77 15.74 -6.71
CA LEU A 113 -16.98 14.65 -7.27
C LEU A 113 -15.50 14.90 -6.96
N ALA A 114 -14.90 14.02 -6.19
CA ALA A 114 -13.45 13.97 -6.02
C ALA A 114 -12.86 12.81 -6.84
N SER A 115 -11.71 13.06 -7.44
CA SER A 115 -10.96 12.05 -8.19
C SER A 115 -9.67 11.71 -7.47
N PHE A 116 -9.34 10.43 -7.43
CA PHE A 116 -8.07 9.93 -6.93
C PHE A 116 -7.16 9.63 -8.11
N SER A 117 -5.95 10.19 -8.07
CA SER A 117 -4.93 9.84 -9.06
C SER A 117 -4.42 8.41 -8.84
N THR A 118 -3.88 7.82 -9.91
CA THR A 118 -3.12 6.58 -9.84
C THR A 118 -1.78 6.86 -9.15
N GLY A 119 -1.77 6.79 -7.82
CA GLY A 119 -0.56 6.95 -7.01
C GLY A 119 -0.78 7.71 -5.71
N ASN A 120 0.30 7.87 -4.95
CA ASN A 120 0.35 8.72 -3.76
C ASN A 120 1.16 9.98 -4.11
N GLU A 121 0.54 11.16 -3.99
CA GLU A 121 1.15 12.42 -4.43
C GLU A 121 2.40 12.78 -3.61
N ALA A 122 2.35 12.62 -2.29
CA ALA A 122 3.49 12.88 -1.42
C ALA A 122 4.68 11.96 -1.77
N VAL A 123 4.40 10.70 -2.11
CA VAL A 123 5.41 9.78 -2.62
C VAL A 123 5.97 10.28 -3.96
N ARG A 124 5.12 10.68 -4.91
CA ARG A 124 5.57 11.23 -6.21
C ARG A 124 6.50 12.44 -6.02
N ILE A 125 6.12 13.39 -5.16
CA ILE A 125 6.92 14.57 -4.81
C ILE A 125 8.25 14.17 -4.16
N ASN A 126 8.26 13.14 -3.33
CA ASN A 126 9.51 12.63 -2.75
C ASN A 126 10.42 12.05 -3.84
N THR A 127 9.87 11.16 -4.69
CA THR A 127 10.62 10.47 -5.74
C THR A 127 11.10 11.39 -6.86
N SER A 128 10.44 12.52 -7.12
CA SER A 128 10.89 13.49 -8.12
C SER A 128 12.21 14.17 -7.76
N LYS A 129 12.67 14.03 -6.51
CA LYS A 129 13.98 14.51 -6.04
C LYS A 129 15.11 13.54 -6.36
N PHE A 130 14.80 12.33 -6.82
CA PHE A 130 15.80 11.30 -7.13
C PHE A 130 16.52 11.64 -8.44
N SER A 131 17.84 11.64 -8.39
CA SER A 131 18.69 11.96 -9.56
C SER A 131 19.02 10.71 -10.41
N LEU A 132 18.06 9.79 -10.55
CA LEU A 132 18.18 8.61 -11.40
C LEU A 132 17.12 8.67 -12.50
N ASN A 133 17.54 8.51 -13.75
CA ASN A 133 16.61 8.33 -14.86
C ASN A 133 16.26 6.83 -15.05
N PHE A 134 15.26 6.57 -15.89
CA PHE A 134 14.77 5.22 -16.15
C PHE A 134 15.85 4.27 -16.68
N ASN A 135 16.68 4.71 -17.64
CA ASN A 135 17.72 3.86 -18.25
C ASN A 135 18.81 3.50 -17.23
N GLU A 136 19.23 4.45 -16.40
CA GLU A 136 20.17 4.20 -15.30
C GLU A 136 19.60 3.18 -14.33
N LEU A 137 18.36 3.36 -13.89
CA LEU A 137 17.70 2.44 -12.97
C LEU A 137 17.55 1.04 -13.58
N ALA A 138 17.16 0.95 -14.85
CA ALA A 138 16.99 -0.32 -15.56
C ALA A 138 18.29 -1.13 -15.63
N VAL A 139 19.44 -0.48 -15.87
CA VAL A 139 20.76 -1.14 -15.83
C VAL A 139 21.07 -1.63 -14.42
N LEU A 140 20.81 -0.83 -13.39
CA LEU A 140 21.05 -1.23 -12.01
C LEU A 140 20.15 -2.40 -11.57
N CYS A 141 18.94 -2.53 -12.14
CA CYS A 141 18.03 -3.66 -11.88
C CYS A 141 18.56 -5.00 -12.42
N MET A 142 19.67 -5.02 -13.17
CA MET A 142 20.38 -6.28 -13.41
C MET A 142 20.91 -6.92 -12.11
N CYS A 143 21.04 -6.13 -11.03
CA CYS A 143 21.18 -6.67 -9.68
C CYS A 143 19.82 -7.20 -9.19
N PRO A 144 19.66 -8.51 -8.93
CA PRO A 144 18.36 -9.10 -8.61
C PRO A 144 17.75 -8.55 -7.32
N TYR A 145 18.57 -8.14 -6.35
CA TYR A 145 18.10 -7.56 -5.09
C TYR A 145 17.42 -6.20 -5.29
N LEU A 146 17.91 -5.39 -6.24
CA LEU A 146 17.27 -4.12 -6.57
C LEU A 146 15.96 -4.34 -7.32
N ASP A 147 15.95 -5.29 -8.27
CA ASP A 147 14.73 -5.66 -9.01
C ASP A 147 13.63 -6.17 -8.06
N PHE A 148 13.97 -7.09 -7.14
CA PHE A 148 13.03 -7.56 -6.11
C PHE A 148 12.53 -6.42 -5.23
N ALA A 149 13.41 -5.51 -4.82
CA ALA A 149 13.02 -4.37 -4.00
C ALA A 149 12.04 -3.42 -4.72
N ILE A 150 12.28 -3.15 -6.01
CA ILE A 150 11.39 -2.30 -6.82
C ILE A 150 10.05 -3.00 -7.11
N SER A 151 10.07 -4.30 -7.37
CA SER A 151 8.87 -5.11 -7.57
C SER A 151 8.00 -5.14 -6.31
N ASP A 152 8.58 -5.42 -5.14
CA ASP A 152 7.86 -5.37 -3.86
C ASP A 152 7.37 -3.95 -3.55
N TYR A 153 8.18 -2.90 -3.79
CA TYR A 153 7.72 -1.51 -3.64
C TYR A 153 6.52 -1.16 -4.54
N SER A 154 6.51 -1.67 -5.77
CA SER A 154 5.39 -1.47 -6.70
C SER A 154 4.10 -2.14 -6.19
N ASN A 155 4.21 -3.30 -5.55
CA ASN A 155 3.09 -3.94 -4.86
C ASN A 155 2.62 -3.12 -3.64
N ALA A 156 3.55 -2.51 -2.89
CA ALA A 156 3.21 -1.62 -1.77
C ALA A 156 2.42 -0.37 -2.22
N LEU A 157 2.74 0.17 -3.39
CA LEU A 157 1.99 1.28 -3.99
C LEU A 157 0.56 0.89 -4.38
N ARG A 158 0.32 -0.40 -4.67
CA ARG A 158 -0.96 -0.92 -5.14
C ARG A 158 -1.89 -1.36 -4.03
N VAL A 159 -1.38 -2.05 -3.01
CA VAL A 159 -2.22 -2.69 -1.98
C VAL A 159 -2.05 -1.96 -0.66
N ALA A 160 -2.98 -1.05 -0.35
CA ALA A 160 -2.86 -0.19 0.82
C ALA A 160 -2.63 -0.96 2.13
N LEU A 161 -3.43 -1.99 2.40
CA LEU A 161 -3.36 -2.76 3.64
C LEU A 161 -2.05 -3.55 3.80
N ASP A 162 -1.42 -3.96 2.69
CA ASP A 162 -0.17 -4.73 2.70
C ASP A 162 1.06 -3.84 2.44
N THR A 163 0.91 -2.51 2.46
CA THR A 163 2.01 -1.55 2.22
C THR A 163 3.21 -1.86 3.10
N GLY A 164 3.01 -1.97 4.42
CA GLY A 164 4.09 -2.24 5.37
C GLY A 164 4.81 -3.55 5.09
N PHE A 165 4.05 -4.61 4.77
CA PHE A 165 4.60 -5.93 4.44
C PHE A 165 5.50 -5.88 3.20
N PHE A 166 4.99 -5.31 2.10
CA PHE A 166 5.76 -5.20 0.86
C PHE A 166 6.96 -4.25 1.00
N CYS A 167 6.80 -3.11 1.69
CA CYS A 167 7.92 -2.21 2.00
C CYS A 167 9.01 -2.91 2.83
N TYR A 168 8.63 -3.73 3.81
CA TYR A 168 9.58 -4.50 4.60
C TYR A 168 10.33 -5.53 3.76
N ARG A 169 9.61 -6.30 2.92
CA ARG A 169 10.22 -7.26 1.99
C ARG A 169 11.17 -6.59 1.01
N ALA A 170 10.82 -5.41 0.50
CA ALA A 170 11.70 -4.65 -0.38
C ALA A 170 13.02 -4.26 0.31
N VAL A 171 12.94 -3.76 1.54
CA VAL A 171 14.14 -3.43 2.34
C VAL A 171 14.92 -4.69 2.71
N GLU A 172 14.23 -5.81 2.99
CA GLU A 172 14.87 -7.09 3.28
C GLU A 172 15.65 -7.60 2.06
N ALA A 173 15.11 -7.46 0.84
CA ALA A 173 15.83 -7.80 -0.39
C ALA A 173 17.14 -7.00 -0.52
N VAL A 174 17.13 -5.69 -0.21
CA VAL A 174 18.35 -4.88 -0.12
C VAL A 174 19.31 -5.42 0.93
N MET A 175 18.82 -5.72 2.14
CA MET A 175 19.65 -6.27 3.22
C MET A 175 20.31 -7.61 2.83
N GLN A 176 19.59 -8.48 2.10
CA GLN A 176 20.13 -9.75 1.60
C GLN A 176 21.34 -9.55 0.68
N SER A 177 21.41 -8.45 -0.09
CA SER A 177 22.60 -8.16 -0.89
C SER A 177 23.84 -7.94 -0.02
N PHE A 178 23.68 -7.24 1.11
CA PHE A 178 24.75 -7.01 2.08
C PHE A 178 25.15 -8.31 2.80
N LYS A 179 24.17 -9.20 3.04
CA LYS A 179 24.42 -10.52 3.62
C LYS A 179 25.32 -11.37 2.72
N VAL A 180 24.98 -11.47 1.43
CA VAL A 180 25.78 -12.21 0.44
C VAL A 180 27.17 -11.60 0.25
N ARG A 181 27.25 -10.27 0.11
CA ARG A 181 28.52 -9.55 -0.07
C ARG A 181 29.48 -9.73 1.11
N SER A 182 28.97 -9.67 2.34
CA SER A 182 29.80 -9.82 3.55
C SER A 182 30.07 -11.28 3.92
N MET A 183 29.56 -12.24 3.13
CA MET A 183 29.65 -13.69 3.41
C MET A 183 29.20 -14.05 4.83
N THR A 184 28.25 -13.30 5.38
CA THR A 184 27.70 -13.56 6.72
C THR A 184 26.39 -14.34 6.62
N SER A 185 26.15 -15.25 7.55
CA SER A 185 24.84 -15.87 7.73
C SER A 185 23.97 -15.10 8.73
N LYS A 186 24.50 -14.09 9.41
CA LYS A 186 23.83 -13.36 10.50
C LYS A 186 23.13 -12.10 10.00
N ASP A 187 21.81 -12.06 10.14
CA ASP A 187 21.01 -10.91 9.71
C ASP A 187 21.42 -9.61 10.41
N SER A 188 21.73 -9.66 11.71
CA SER A 188 22.14 -8.47 12.46
C SER A 188 23.40 -7.80 11.89
N GLN A 189 24.34 -8.60 11.38
CA GLN A 189 25.54 -8.08 10.72
C GLN A 189 25.21 -7.48 9.35
N ALA A 190 24.35 -8.14 8.56
CA ALA A 190 23.90 -7.62 7.27
C ALA A 190 23.12 -6.30 7.41
N TRP A 191 22.20 -6.21 8.38
CA TRP A 191 21.50 -4.97 8.73
C TRP A 191 22.47 -3.86 9.13
N SER A 192 23.46 -4.16 9.98
CA SER A 192 24.46 -3.17 10.39
C SER A 192 25.32 -2.69 9.20
N ALA A 193 25.68 -3.59 8.30
CA ALA A 193 26.45 -3.25 7.10
C ALA A 193 25.61 -2.36 6.16
N MET A 194 24.37 -2.74 5.88
CA MET A 194 23.44 -1.95 5.08
C MET A 194 23.24 -0.55 5.67
N ASN A 195 22.95 -0.45 6.97
CA ASN A 195 22.72 0.83 7.64
C ASN A 195 23.93 1.75 7.55
N LYS A 196 25.14 1.20 7.74
CA LYS A 196 26.38 1.94 7.58
C LYS A 196 26.55 2.44 6.14
N SER A 197 26.47 1.55 5.15
CA SER A 197 26.75 1.89 3.75
C SER A 197 25.71 2.83 3.15
N LEU A 198 24.47 2.79 3.62
CA LEU A 198 23.36 3.61 3.12
C LEU A 198 23.05 4.83 4.01
N ASN A 199 23.87 5.11 5.03
CA ASN A 199 23.65 6.19 6.01
C ASN A 199 22.24 6.16 6.62
N LEU A 200 21.84 5.02 7.19
CA LEU A 200 20.56 4.84 7.88
C LEU A 200 20.80 4.70 9.38
N GLN A 201 19.97 5.36 10.19
CA GLN A 201 19.91 5.04 11.61
C GLN A 201 19.38 3.62 11.80
N SER A 202 19.91 2.88 12.79
CA SER A 202 19.48 1.50 13.08
C SER A 202 17.98 1.35 13.35
N SER A 203 17.34 2.40 13.86
CA SER A 203 15.91 2.44 14.15
C SER A 203 15.04 2.84 12.96
N TYR A 204 15.60 3.34 11.85
CA TYR A 204 14.82 3.91 10.73
C TYR A 204 13.74 2.94 10.23
N VAL A 205 14.16 1.72 9.85
CA VAL A 205 13.26 0.66 9.36
C VAL A 205 12.39 0.11 10.48
N MET A 206 12.93 0.03 11.70
CA MET A 206 12.24 -0.52 12.87
C MET A 206 11.11 0.38 13.37
N ASN A 207 11.20 1.69 13.14
CA ASN A 207 10.21 2.66 13.58
C ASN A 207 9.17 2.97 12.48
N LEU A 208 9.58 2.99 11.21
CA LEU A 208 8.72 3.48 10.11
C LEU A 208 8.09 2.38 9.26
N ILE A 209 8.69 1.18 9.21
CA ILE A 209 8.24 0.12 8.30
C ILE A 209 7.79 -1.11 9.06
N LYS A 210 8.62 -1.62 9.98
CA LYS A 210 8.35 -2.86 10.72
C LYS A 210 7.01 -2.87 11.48
N PRO A 211 6.58 -1.79 12.18
CA PRO A 211 5.31 -1.79 12.91
C PRO A 211 4.09 -1.97 12.02
N LEU A 212 4.19 -1.58 10.74
CA LEU A 212 3.14 -1.73 9.74
C LEU A 212 3.23 -3.07 8.99
N ALA A 213 4.40 -3.72 9.04
CA ALA A 213 4.65 -5.00 8.39
C ALA A 213 4.24 -6.18 9.26
N ASP A 214 4.65 -6.18 10.54
CA ASP A 214 4.50 -7.33 11.43
C ASP A 214 3.04 -7.76 11.64
N PRO A 215 2.05 -6.87 11.86
CA PRO A 215 0.65 -7.29 12.02
C PRO A 215 0.14 -8.08 10.79
N ARG A 216 0.48 -7.63 9.58
CA ARG A 216 0.12 -8.31 8.33
C ARG A 216 0.83 -9.66 8.20
N ARG A 217 2.11 -9.76 8.58
CA ARG A 217 2.88 -11.02 8.60
C ARG A 217 2.30 -12.05 9.57
N HIS A 218 1.66 -11.58 10.63
CA HIS A 218 1.01 -12.42 11.64
C HIS A 218 -0.50 -12.55 11.43
N ALA A 219 -1.00 -12.15 10.24
CA ALA A 219 -2.40 -12.24 9.85
C ALA A 219 -3.36 -11.58 10.85
N ASP A 220 -2.96 -10.47 11.48
CA ASP A 220 -3.81 -9.70 12.38
C ASP A 220 -5.04 -9.17 11.62
N PRO A 221 -6.26 -9.66 11.94
CA PRO A 221 -7.47 -9.27 11.24
C PRO A 221 -7.97 -7.87 11.63
N THR A 222 -7.43 -7.31 12.72
CA THR A 222 -7.79 -5.99 13.24
C THR A 222 -6.89 -4.88 12.71
N PHE A 223 -5.78 -5.25 12.07
CA PHE A 223 -4.85 -4.28 11.53
C PHE A 223 -5.48 -3.44 10.42
N THR A 224 -5.23 -2.15 10.51
CA THR A 224 -5.67 -1.13 9.57
C THR A 224 -4.56 -0.08 9.47
N ILE A 225 -4.52 0.67 8.37
CA ILE A 225 -3.48 1.66 8.11
C ILE A 225 -4.11 2.98 7.65
N THR A 226 -3.70 4.08 8.27
CA THR A 226 -4.06 5.43 7.81
C THR A 226 -3.30 5.78 6.53
N ASP A 227 -3.80 6.74 5.75
CA ASP A 227 -3.05 7.23 4.60
C ASP A 227 -1.73 7.91 4.99
N SER A 228 -1.69 8.56 6.16
CA SER A 228 -0.46 9.17 6.70
C SER A 228 0.61 8.12 7.01
N GLU A 229 0.27 7.07 7.76
CA GLU A 229 1.18 5.94 8.05
C GLU A 229 1.65 5.26 6.77
N ARG A 230 0.70 5.01 5.85
CA ARG A 230 0.99 4.44 4.54
C ARG A 230 2.00 5.29 3.77
N THR A 231 1.78 6.59 3.70
CA THR A 231 2.64 7.55 3.01
C THR A 231 4.03 7.57 3.61
N ALA A 232 4.14 7.65 4.95
CA ALA A 232 5.41 7.65 5.65
C ALA A 232 6.20 6.36 5.38
N CYS A 233 5.52 5.21 5.39
CA CYS A 233 6.12 3.91 5.08
C CYS A 233 6.66 3.85 3.65
N LEU A 234 5.87 4.30 2.66
CA LEU A 234 6.27 4.32 1.26
C LEU A 234 7.45 5.27 1.00
N ILE A 235 7.45 6.44 1.64
CA ILE A 235 8.58 7.38 1.56
C ILE A 235 9.84 6.74 2.14
N ALA A 236 9.74 6.14 3.35
CA ALA A 236 10.88 5.51 4.00
C ALA A 236 11.47 4.37 3.15
N CYS A 237 10.63 3.48 2.62
CA CYS A 237 11.06 2.41 1.73
C CYS A 237 11.72 2.95 0.45
N SER A 238 11.10 3.94 -0.21
CA SER A 238 11.65 4.55 -1.44
C SER A 238 13.02 5.17 -1.24
N ASN A 239 13.27 5.78 -0.08
CA ASN A 239 14.57 6.36 0.27
C ASN A 239 15.65 5.29 0.43
N VAL A 240 15.31 4.14 1.04
CA VAL A 240 16.24 2.99 1.15
C VAL A 240 16.57 2.44 -0.23
N ILE A 241 15.56 2.19 -1.07
CA ILE A 241 15.74 1.69 -2.44
C ILE A 241 16.59 2.64 -3.27
N TYR A 242 16.29 3.94 -3.22
CA TYR A 242 17.05 4.97 -3.93
C TYR A 242 18.51 5.01 -3.50
N ARG A 243 18.79 4.98 -2.18
CA ARG A 243 20.15 4.95 -1.66
C ARG A 243 20.89 3.69 -2.05
N TYR A 244 20.20 2.55 -2.07
CA TYR A 244 20.78 1.31 -2.55
C TYR A 244 21.13 1.37 -4.05
N ALA A 245 20.25 1.94 -4.88
CA ALA A 245 20.55 2.18 -6.29
C ALA A 245 21.77 3.09 -6.46
N LYS A 246 21.90 4.15 -5.65
CA LYS A 246 23.09 5.02 -5.65
C LYS A 246 24.36 4.31 -5.18
N PHE A 247 24.26 3.45 -4.17
CA PHE A 247 25.34 2.59 -3.72
C PHE A 247 25.83 1.67 -4.86
N LEU A 248 24.92 1.04 -5.60
CA LEU A 248 25.26 0.24 -6.79
C LEU A 248 25.89 1.11 -7.89
N GLN A 249 25.37 2.31 -8.14
CA GLN A 249 25.89 3.24 -9.14
C GLN A 249 27.36 3.62 -8.89
N ILE A 250 27.75 3.75 -7.62
CA ILE A 250 29.14 4.02 -7.21
C ILE A 250 29.97 2.75 -6.95
N LYS A 251 29.58 1.64 -7.59
CA LYS A 251 30.25 0.33 -7.51
C LYS A 251 30.36 -0.17 -6.07
N GLU A 252 29.27 -0.04 -5.34
CA GLU A 252 29.10 -0.59 -3.99
C GLU A 252 30.06 -0.03 -2.93
N SER A 253 30.39 1.26 -3.05
CA SER A 253 31.11 2.02 -2.03
C SER A 253 30.14 2.66 -1.04
N ASP A 254 30.56 2.86 0.22
CA ASP A 254 29.75 3.54 1.23
C ASP A 254 29.33 4.95 0.76
N LEU A 255 28.05 5.29 0.95
CA LEU A 255 27.55 6.62 0.59
C LEU A 255 28.18 7.70 1.48
N LYS A 256 28.57 8.82 0.89
CA LYS A 256 29.11 9.95 1.64
C LYS A 256 27.99 10.66 2.41
N VAL A 257 28.21 10.92 3.70
CA VAL A 257 27.25 11.62 4.57
C VAL A 257 26.98 13.06 4.09
N SER A 258 27.94 13.71 3.42
CA SER A 258 27.76 15.03 2.82
C SER A 258 26.66 15.06 1.77
N ASP A 259 26.54 13.98 1.00
CA ASP A 259 25.64 13.89 -0.15
C ASP A 259 24.34 13.15 0.23
N TYR A 260 24.44 12.23 1.20
CA TYR A 260 23.35 11.43 1.73
C TYR A 260 23.36 11.48 3.27
N PRO A 261 22.78 12.54 3.88
CA PRO A 261 22.70 12.68 5.33
C PRO A 261 22.02 11.47 6.00
N ILE A 262 22.31 11.23 7.28
CA ILE A 262 21.73 10.06 7.96
C ILE A 262 20.20 10.19 8.03
N LEU A 263 19.47 9.15 7.58
CA LEU A 263 18.02 9.08 7.77
C LEU A 263 17.68 8.60 9.17
N GLN A 264 16.80 9.32 9.86
CA GLN A 264 16.36 9.07 11.24
C GLN A 264 14.94 8.56 11.30
#